data_AF-A0A958SW02-F1
#
_entry.id   AF-A0A958SW02-F1
#
_cell.length_a   1.000
_cell.length_b   1.000
_cell.length_c   1.000
_cell.angle_alpha   90.00
_cell.angle_beta   90.00
_cell.angle_gamma   90.00
#
_symmetry.space_group_name_H-M   'P 1'
#
loop_
_entity.id
_entity.type
_entity.pdbx_description
1 polymer ?
#
loop_
_entity_poly.entity_id
_entity_poly.type
_entity_poly.pdbx_seq_one_letter_code
_entity_poly.pdbx_strand_id
1 'polypeptide(L)'
;MNKKVILMILDGWGISPNPEVSAIDKANTPFIDSLYKTYPNATLRTDGLNVGLPEGQMGNSEVGHMNLGAGRIVYQDLAKINLAVQNNTLSKEEELVKAFAYAKQNNKPVHLLGLLSDGGVHSHINHVYGLIDAANDAGLKDIFVHAFTDGRDVDPKSGLGFVSSLEEFLKNKNGKIASVTGRYYAMDRDKRWERVKLAYDAIVNGEGEHSKNLQESIKKSYDNNVTDEFIKPIVAVDENNKPVATLKDGDV
;
A
#
# COMPACT_ATOMS: atom_id res chain seq x y z
N MET A 1 22.62 -39.03 25.23
CA MET A 1 21.42 -38.52 25.92
C MET A 1 20.98 -37.24 25.24
N ASN A 2 19.76 -37.17 24.73
CA ASN A 2 19.20 -35.90 24.25
C ASN A 2 18.89 -35.02 25.46
N LYS A 3 19.53 -33.85 25.54
CA LYS A 3 19.18 -32.83 26.53
C LYS A 3 17.87 -32.20 26.10
N LYS A 4 16.88 -32.18 26.99
CA LYS A 4 15.62 -31.48 26.73
C LYS A 4 15.87 -29.97 26.82
N VAL A 5 15.29 -29.22 25.89
CA VAL A 5 15.37 -27.76 25.84
C VAL A 5 13.95 -27.20 26.00
N ILE A 6 13.83 -26.08 26.71
CA ILE A 6 12.58 -25.35 26.87
C ILE A 6 12.79 -23.95 26.27
N LEU A 7 11.93 -23.58 25.32
CA LEU A 7 11.76 -22.19 24.90
C LEU A 7 10.58 -21.61 25.68
N MET A 8 10.83 -20.58 26.48
CA MET A 8 9.80 -19.87 27.25
C MET A 8 9.66 -18.45 26.69
N ILE A 9 8.45 -18.12 26.24
CA ILE A 9 8.11 -16.80 25.70
C ILE A 9 7.21 -16.11 26.72
N LEU A 10 7.70 -14.98 27.26
CA LEU A 10 6.92 -14.11 28.13
C LEU A 10 6.27 -13.04 27.24
N ASP A 11 5.02 -13.25 26.83
CA ASP A 11 4.34 -12.34 25.89
C ASP A 11 4.15 -10.95 26.51
N GLY A 12 4.47 -9.91 25.74
CA GLY A 12 4.49 -8.52 26.21
C GLY A 12 5.59 -8.17 27.23
N TRP A 13 6.58 -9.05 27.48
CA TRP A 13 7.68 -8.79 28.40
C TRP A 13 8.85 -8.06 27.74
N GLY A 14 8.75 -6.73 27.64
CA GLY A 14 9.77 -5.87 27.03
C GLY A 14 10.65 -5.14 28.03
N ILE A 15 11.70 -4.46 27.52
CA ILE A 15 12.51 -3.51 28.28
C ILE A 15 12.06 -2.10 27.90
N SER A 16 11.50 -1.38 28.87
CA SER A 16 11.00 -0.01 28.65
C SER A 16 12.17 0.99 28.65
N PRO A 17 12.16 2.02 27.77
CA PRO A 17 13.08 3.14 27.87
C PRO A 17 12.78 4.04 29.08
N ASN A 18 11.57 3.97 29.64
CA ASN A 18 11.17 4.70 30.84
C ASN A 18 10.72 3.70 31.93
N PRO A 19 11.59 3.39 32.91
CA PRO A 19 11.26 2.51 34.02
C PRO A 19 10.12 3.02 34.91
N GLU A 20 9.92 4.34 34.99
CA GLU A 20 8.89 4.96 35.84
C GLU A 20 7.46 4.65 35.39
N VAL A 21 7.26 4.13 34.18
CA VAL A 21 5.94 3.73 33.66
C VAL A 21 5.87 2.24 33.31
N SER A 22 6.97 1.50 33.53
CA SER A 22 7.07 0.09 33.21
C SER A 22 6.50 -0.77 34.33
N ALA A 23 5.48 -1.58 34.01
CA ALA A 23 4.92 -2.53 34.96
C ALA A 23 5.94 -3.61 35.36
N ILE A 24 6.83 -4.00 34.45
CA ILE A 24 7.85 -5.03 34.67
C ILE A 24 8.91 -4.51 35.64
N ASP A 25 9.42 -3.29 35.43
CA ASP A 25 10.46 -2.71 36.30
C ASP A 25 9.93 -2.42 37.72
N LYS A 26 8.60 -2.22 37.86
CA LYS A 26 7.94 -2.01 39.16
C LYS A 26 7.49 -3.30 39.83
N ALA A 27 7.46 -4.42 39.11
CA ALA A 27 7.03 -5.69 39.66
C ALA A 27 8.14 -6.33 40.51
N ASN A 28 7.77 -7.08 41.54
CA ASN A 28 8.71 -7.90 42.30
C ASN A 28 8.91 -9.24 41.59
N THR A 29 9.95 -9.35 40.76
CA THR A 29 10.17 -10.50 39.86
C THR A 29 11.49 -11.23 40.14
N PRO A 30 11.75 -11.64 41.41
CA PRO A 30 13.10 -12.02 41.86
C PRO A 30 13.67 -13.22 41.12
N PHE A 31 12.83 -14.14 40.66
CA PHE A 31 13.27 -15.27 39.84
C PHE A 31 13.80 -14.81 38.48
N ILE A 32 13.02 -14.02 37.72
CA ILE A 32 13.43 -13.50 36.41
C ILE A 32 14.66 -12.59 36.55
N ASP A 33 14.68 -11.73 37.56
CA ASP A 33 15.80 -10.82 37.84
C ASP A 33 17.11 -11.59 38.12
N SER A 34 17.00 -12.74 38.80
CA SER A 34 18.15 -13.60 39.08
C SER A 34 18.75 -14.21 37.80
N LEU A 35 17.91 -14.47 36.78
CA LEU A 35 18.36 -15.07 35.52
C LEU A 35 19.29 -14.14 34.75
N TYR A 36 18.94 -12.84 34.68
CA TYR A 36 19.77 -11.83 34.00
C TYR A 36 21.14 -11.60 34.67
N LYS A 37 21.28 -11.91 35.97
CA LYS A 37 22.55 -11.78 36.71
C LYS A 37 23.41 -13.04 36.64
N THR A 38 22.78 -14.21 36.59
CA THR A 38 23.46 -15.50 36.77
C THR A 38 23.85 -16.16 35.46
N TYR A 39 23.09 -15.93 34.39
CA TYR A 39 23.27 -16.60 33.10
C TYR A 39 23.55 -15.63 31.96
N PRO A 40 24.24 -16.07 30.89
CA PRO A 40 24.41 -15.27 29.68
C PRO A 40 23.06 -14.81 29.12
N ASN A 41 22.96 -13.53 28.82
CA ASN A 41 21.75 -12.91 28.29
C ASN A 41 22.09 -11.84 27.25
N ALA A 42 21.12 -11.54 26.40
CA ALA A 42 21.18 -10.52 25.37
C ALA A 42 19.78 -9.93 25.14
N THR A 43 19.73 -8.79 24.45
CA THR A 43 18.49 -8.15 24.03
C THR A 43 18.29 -8.32 22.53
N LEU A 44 17.03 -8.40 22.09
CA LEU A 44 16.65 -8.51 20.68
C LEU A 44 15.76 -7.33 20.32
N ARG A 45 15.87 -6.85 19.08
CA ARG A 45 14.88 -5.92 18.51
C ARG A 45 13.69 -6.71 18.01
N THR A 46 12.49 -6.32 18.44
CA THR A 46 11.24 -7.03 18.18
C THR A 46 10.21 -6.16 17.46
N ASP A 47 10.68 -5.08 16.84
CA ASP A 47 9.88 -4.01 16.23
C ASP A 47 10.39 -3.64 14.83
N GLY A 48 9.50 -3.06 14.03
CA GLY A 48 9.77 -2.57 12.70
C GLY A 48 10.45 -3.58 11.77
N LEU A 49 11.42 -3.11 10.98
CA LEU A 49 12.10 -3.91 9.96
C LEU A 49 12.82 -5.13 10.53
N ASN A 50 13.19 -5.12 11.82
CA ASN A 50 13.85 -6.24 12.49
C ASN A 50 12.98 -7.49 12.58
N VAL A 51 11.66 -7.32 12.49
CA VAL A 51 10.67 -8.42 12.51
C VAL A 51 9.77 -8.41 11.28
N GLY A 52 10.14 -7.65 10.25
CA GLY A 52 9.42 -7.64 8.97
C GLY A 52 8.22 -6.69 8.93
N LEU A 53 8.14 -5.73 9.85
CA LEU A 53 7.15 -4.65 9.84
C LEU A 53 7.73 -3.36 9.25
N PRO A 54 6.90 -2.41 8.80
CA PRO A 54 7.31 -1.03 8.52
C PRO A 54 8.15 -0.39 9.63
N GLU A 55 9.04 0.52 9.26
CA GLU A 55 9.87 1.24 10.22
C GLU A 55 9.01 1.99 11.26
N GLY A 56 9.41 1.90 12.54
CA GLY A 56 8.69 2.52 13.66
C GLY A 56 7.44 1.77 14.14
N GLN A 57 6.99 0.72 13.43
CA GLN A 57 5.82 -0.04 13.86
C GLN A 57 6.17 -0.99 15.02
N MET A 58 5.35 -0.96 16.07
CA MET A 58 5.48 -1.89 17.19
C MET A 58 5.28 -3.34 16.74
N GLY A 59 6.05 -4.25 17.35
CA GLY A 59 5.81 -5.68 17.21
C GLY A 59 4.48 -6.12 17.83
N ASN A 60 4.06 -7.33 17.49
CA ASN A 60 2.90 -8.00 18.08
C ASN A 60 3.16 -9.50 18.20
N SER A 61 2.26 -10.22 18.89
CA SER A 61 2.42 -11.64 19.16
C SER A 61 2.54 -12.48 17.88
N GLU A 62 1.72 -12.24 16.85
CA GLU A 62 1.75 -12.99 15.59
C GLU A 62 3.11 -12.87 14.90
N VAL A 63 3.55 -11.62 14.69
CA VAL A 63 4.82 -11.30 14.03
C VAL A 63 6.00 -11.87 14.84
N GLY A 64 5.98 -11.71 16.17
CA GLY A 64 7.03 -12.23 17.04
C GLY A 64 7.17 -13.76 16.97
N HIS A 65 6.05 -14.48 17.08
CA HIS A 65 6.05 -15.95 17.02
C HIS A 65 6.45 -16.47 15.65
N MET A 66 6.02 -15.81 14.56
CA MET A 66 6.45 -16.17 13.21
C MET A 66 7.96 -16.05 13.04
N ASN A 67 8.57 -14.95 13.48
CA ASN A 67 10.01 -14.73 13.37
C ASN A 67 10.80 -15.74 14.22
N LEU A 68 10.37 -16.00 15.46
CA LEU A 68 10.99 -16.99 16.34
C LEU A 68 10.92 -18.41 15.75
N GLY A 69 9.76 -18.79 15.23
CA GLY A 69 9.55 -20.10 14.61
C GLY A 69 10.29 -20.27 13.28
N ALA A 70 10.43 -19.19 12.51
CA ALA A 70 11.07 -19.22 11.20
C ALA A 70 12.60 -19.13 11.25
N GLY A 71 13.18 -18.58 12.32
CA GLY A 71 14.63 -18.36 12.43
C GLY A 71 15.18 -17.34 11.42
N ARG A 72 14.32 -16.47 10.90
CA ARG A 72 14.64 -15.39 9.95
C ARG A 72 13.60 -14.27 10.04
N ILE A 73 13.93 -13.11 9.46
CA ILE A 73 12.97 -12.01 9.32
C ILE A 73 11.83 -12.46 8.41
N VAL A 74 10.61 -12.44 8.92
CA VAL A 74 9.40 -12.72 8.14
C VAL A 74 8.72 -11.41 7.77
N TYR A 75 9.08 -10.88 6.60
CA TYR A 75 8.50 -9.66 6.06
C TYR A 75 7.01 -9.82 5.78
N GLN A 76 6.22 -8.91 6.36
CA GLN A 76 4.84 -8.68 5.98
C GLN A 76 4.78 -8.04 4.58
N ASP A 77 3.67 -8.22 3.88
CA ASP A 77 3.57 -7.82 2.46
C ASP A 77 3.89 -6.35 2.23
N LEU A 78 3.37 -5.44 3.08
CA LEU A 78 3.68 -4.01 2.99
C LEU A 78 5.19 -3.74 3.08
N ALA A 79 5.88 -4.33 4.07
CA ALA A 79 7.31 -4.14 4.26
C ALA A 79 8.12 -4.77 3.12
N LYS A 80 7.70 -5.94 2.65
CA LYS A 80 8.33 -6.64 1.53
C LYS A 80 8.26 -5.81 0.24
N ILE A 81 7.09 -5.27 -0.09
CA ILE A 81 6.90 -4.46 -1.30
C ILE A 81 7.59 -3.10 -1.14
N ASN A 82 7.56 -2.47 0.04
CA ASN A 82 8.33 -1.25 0.31
C ASN A 82 9.82 -1.45 0.03
N LEU A 83 10.39 -2.57 0.49
CA LEU A 83 11.78 -2.90 0.24
C LEU A 83 12.05 -3.15 -1.25
N ALA A 84 11.12 -3.78 -1.97
CA ALA A 84 11.22 -4.00 -3.40
C ALA A 84 11.20 -2.69 -4.21
N VAL A 85 10.38 -1.73 -3.81
CA VAL A 85 10.35 -0.36 -4.38
C VAL A 85 11.67 0.35 -4.08
N GLN A 86 12.09 0.39 -2.81
CA GLN A 86 13.31 1.08 -2.38
C GLN A 86 14.57 0.55 -3.08
N ASN A 87 14.66 -0.76 -3.29
CA ASN A 87 15.80 -1.40 -3.93
C ASN A 87 15.66 -1.53 -5.46
N ASN A 88 14.61 -0.96 -6.05
CA ASN A 88 14.27 -1.07 -7.47
C ASN A 88 14.30 -2.53 -7.99
N THR A 89 13.69 -3.47 -7.24
CA THR A 89 13.63 -4.88 -7.62
C THR A 89 12.29 -5.29 -8.23
N LEU A 90 11.28 -4.42 -8.24
CA LEU A 90 10.00 -4.68 -8.93
C LEU A 90 10.21 -4.96 -10.42
N SER A 91 11.17 -4.30 -11.06
CA SER A 91 11.56 -4.52 -12.46
C SER A 91 12.12 -5.92 -12.75
N LYS A 92 12.40 -6.72 -11.70
CA LYS A 92 12.90 -8.09 -11.80
C LYS A 92 11.88 -9.14 -11.40
N GLU A 93 10.71 -8.73 -10.89
CA GLU A 93 9.64 -9.66 -10.52
C GLU A 93 9.08 -10.32 -11.78
N GLU A 94 9.14 -11.65 -11.82
CA GLU A 94 8.92 -12.43 -13.03
C GLU A 94 7.58 -12.12 -13.71
N GLU A 95 6.51 -11.99 -12.92
CA GLU A 95 5.17 -11.70 -13.44
C GLU A 95 5.04 -10.27 -13.98
N LEU A 96 5.70 -9.29 -13.36
CA LEU A 96 5.74 -7.92 -13.89
C LEU A 96 6.53 -7.85 -15.19
N VAL A 97 7.67 -8.55 -15.26
CA VAL A 97 8.49 -8.63 -16.47
C VAL A 97 7.69 -9.25 -17.62
N LYS A 98 6.96 -10.35 -17.37
CA LYS A 98 6.08 -10.98 -18.37
C LYS A 98 4.97 -10.04 -18.83
N ALA A 99 4.28 -9.39 -17.89
CA ALA A 99 3.19 -8.47 -18.20
C ALA A 99 3.67 -7.28 -19.05
N PHE A 100 4.78 -6.65 -18.66
CA PHE A 100 5.36 -5.53 -19.41
C PHE A 100 5.92 -5.95 -20.77
N ALA A 101 6.52 -7.14 -20.88
CA ALA A 101 6.98 -7.69 -22.16
C ALA A 101 5.80 -7.92 -23.11
N TYR A 102 4.70 -8.51 -22.62
CA TYR A 102 3.48 -8.70 -23.41
C TYR A 102 2.90 -7.35 -23.86
N ALA A 103 2.76 -6.38 -22.96
CA ALA A 103 2.26 -5.05 -23.28
C ALA A 103 3.10 -4.38 -24.39
N LYS A 104 4.43 -4.44 -24.23
CA LYS A 104 5.38 -3.87 -25.19
C LYS A 104 5.34 -4.57 -26.55
N GLN A 105 5.30 -5.89 -26.58
CA GLN A 105 5.30 -6.67 -27.83
C GLN A 105 4.01 -6.45 -28.65
N ASN A 106 2.88 -6.26 -27.96
CA ASN A 106 1.58 -6.12 -28.59
C ASN A 106 1.12 -4.66 -28.74
N ASN A 107 1.97 -3.69 -28.37
CA ASN A 107 1.63 -2.26 -28.30
C ASN A 107 0.33 -2.01 -27.52
N LYS A 108 0.24 -2.61 -26.34
CA LYS A 108 -0.89 -2.51 -25.42
C LYS A 108 -0.54 -1.62 -24.23
N PRO A 109 -1.48 -0.79 -23.75
CA PRO A 109 -1.29 -0.01 -22.54
C PRO A 109 -1.28 -0.91 -21.30
N VAL A 110 -0.72 -0.36 -20.22
CA VAL A 110 -0.78 -0.96 -18.87
C VAL A 110 -1.65 -0.09 -17.97
N HIS A 111 -2.59 -0.71 -17.28
CA HIS A 111 -3.51 -0.09 -16.33
C HIS A 111 -3.16 -0.49 -14.91
N LEU A 112 -2.90 0.50 -14.05
CA LEU A 112 -2.63 0.31 -12.62
C LEU A 112 -3.85 0.77 -11.83
N LEU A 113 -4.51 -0.17 -11.16
CA LEU A 113 -5.71 0.07 -10.36
C LEU A 113 -5.38 -0.14 -8.88
N GLY A 114 -5.71 0.82 -8.03
CA GLY A 114 -5.45 0.66 -6.60
C GLY A 114 -5.80 1.85 -5.74
N LEU A 115 -5.89 1.60 -4.43
CA LEU A 115 -6.09 2.63 -3.42
C LEU A 115 -4.88 3.58 -3.38
N LEU A 116 -5.15 4.88 -3.45
CA LEU A 116 -4.15 5.95 -3.56
C LEU A 116 -4.07 6.74 -2.25
N SER A 117 -3.31 6.20 -1.29
CA SER A 117 -2.97 6.84 -0.02
C SER A 117 -1.68 6.24 0.54
N ASP A 118 -1.19 6.79 1.65
CA ASP A 118 -0.10 6.25 2.45
C ASP A 118 -0.60 5.46 3.69
N GLY A 119 -1.88 5.06 3.70
CA GLY A 119 -2.49 4.39 4.86
C GLY A 119 -1.89 3.01 5.19
N GLY A 120 -1.33 2.30 4.20
CA GLY A 120 -0.60 1.05 4.42
C GLY A 120 -1.45 -0.18 4.78
N VAL A 121 -2.79 -0.05 4.82
CA VAL A 121 -3.69 -1.18 5.15
C VAL A 121 -3.96 -2.04 3.92
N HIS A 122 -4.32 -1.43 2.80
CA HIS A 122 -4.67 -2.12 1.55
C HIS A 122 -3.66 -1.89 0.42
N SER A 123 -2.94 -0.79 0.46
CA SER A 123 -1.92 -0.40 -0.51
C SER A 123 -1.02 0.69 0.10
N HIS A 124 -0.05 1.16 -0.67
CA HIS A 124 0.71 2.35 -0.34
C HIS A 124 1.08 3.11 -1.62
N ILE A 125 1.00 4.45 -1.63
CA ILE A 125 1.26 5.30 -2.81
C ILE A 125 2.64 5.07 -3.43
N ASN A 126 3.67 4.82 -2.60
CA ASN A 126 5.00 4.45 -3.09
C ASN A 126 5.02 3.19 -3.97
N HIS A 127 4.07 2.26 -3.80
CA HIS A 127 4.00 1.04 -4.62
C HIS A 127 3.58 1.36 -6.05
N VAL A 128 2.59 2.24 -6.23
CA VAL A 128 2.20 2.67 -7.59
C VAL A 128 3.33 3.49 -8.24
N TYR A 129 4.07 4.31 -7.49
CA TYR A 129 5.26 4.98 -8.01
C TYR A 129 6.32 3.98 -8.49
N GLY A 130 6.64 2.97 -7.69
CA GLY A 130 7.58 1.92 -8.08
C GLY A 130 7.13 1.10 -9.30
N LEU A 131 5.83 0.83 -9.43
CA LEU A 131 5.26 0.16 -10.61
C LEU A 131 5.36 1.03 -11.87
N ILE A 132 5.06 2.33 -11.75
CA ILE A 132 5.22 3.29 -12.85
C ILE A 132 6.69 3.37 -13.27
N ASP A 133 7.63 3.45 -12.31
CA ASP A 133 9.06 3.48 -12.61
C ASP A 133 9.50 2.20 -13.34
N ALA A 134 9.15 1.02 -12.81
CA ALA A 134 9.47 -0.25 -13.46
C ALA A 134 8.87 -0.37 -14.87
N ALA A 135 7.65 0.12 -15.08
CA ALA A 135 6.99 0.14 -16.39
C ALA A 135 7.70 1.10 -17.38
N ASN A 136 8.12 2.28 -16.91
CA ASN A 136 8.90 3.22 -17.73
C ASN A 136 10.28 2.64 -18.08
N ASP A 137 10.97 2.01 -17.13
CA ASP A 137 12.26 1.35 -17.35
C ASP A 137 12.15 0.20 -18.36
N ALA A 138 11.02 -0.51 -18.39
CA ALA A 138 10.71 -1.50 -19.41
C ALA A 138 10.44 -0.90 -20.81
N GLY A 139 10.31 0.43 -20.90
CA GLY A 139 10.08 1.17 -22.14
C GLY A 139 8.62 1.18 -22.59
N LEU A 140 7.66 1.05 -21.66
CA LEU A 140 6.24 1.21 -21.94
C LEU A 140 5.91 2.68 -22.19
N LYS A 141 4.97 2.92 -23.12
CA LYS A 141 4.61 4.27 -23.59
C LYS A 141 3.27 4.78 -23.07
N ASP A 142 2.39 3.86 -22.69
CA ASP A 142 1.02 4.16 -22.29
C ASP A 142 0.74 3.46 -20.95
N ILE A 143 0.86 4.21 -19.86
CA ILE A 143 0.58 3.74 -18.49
C ILE A 143 -0.59 4.56 -17.95
N PHE A 144 -1.64 3.90 -17.49
CA PHE A 144 -2.85 4.55 -17.00
C PHE A 144 -3.14 4.17 -15.56
N VAL A 145 -3.27 5.15 -14.69
CA VAL A 145 -3.63 4.93 -13.29
C VAL A 145 -5.13 5.17 -13.10
N HIS A 146 -5.82 4.20 -12.54
CA HIS A 146 -7.17 4.36 -12.01
C HIS A 146 -7.05 4.45 -10.48
N ALA A 147 -7.05 5.67 -9.98
CA ALA A 147 -6.83 5.95 -8.57
C ALA A 147 -8.12 5.71 -7.76
N PHE A 148 -8.04 4.87 -6.74
CA PHE A 148 -9.12 4.75 -5.76
C PHE A 148 -8.84 5.65 -4.56
N THR A 149 -9.70 6.61 -4.25
CA THR A 149 -9.49 7.53 -3.11
C THR A 149 -9.86 6.86 -1.79
N ASP A 150 -9.08 7.16 -0.74
CA ASP A 150 -9.16 6.44 0.54
C ASP A 150 -10.13 7.07 1.55
N GLY A 151 -9.68 8.08 2.29
CA GLY A 151 -10.47 8.79 3.30
C GLY A 151 -10.92 7.97 4.51
N ARG A 152 -10.44 6.73 4.64
CA ARG A 152 -10.82 5.81 5.72
C ARG A 152 -9.62 5.33 6.53
N ASP A 153 -8.53 4.96 5.86
CA ASP A 153 -7.27 4.61 6.53
C ASP A 153 -6.39 5.85 6.77
N VAL A 154 -6.80 7.00 6.22
CA VAL A 154 -6.16 8.33 6.30
C VAL A 154 -7.22 9.42 6.47
N ASP A 155 -6.82 10.70 6.55
CA ASP A 155 -7.75 11.83 6.69
C ASP A 155 -8.82 11.85 5.57
N PRO A 156 -10.12 12.07 5.90
CA PRO A 156 -11.23 12.02 4.93
C PRO A 156 -11.18 12.98 3.74
N LYS A 157 -10.30 13.98 3.74
CA LYS A 157 -10.12 14.95 2.64
C LYS A 157 -8.67 15.04 2.14
N SER A 158 -7.85 14.02 2.40
CA SER A 158 -6.45 13.96 1.97
C SER A 158 -6.22 13.52 0.51
N GLY A 159 -7.24 12.96 -0.15
CA GLY A 159 -7.20 12.43 -1.52
C GLY A 159 -6.75 13.43 -2.56
N LEU A 160 -7.16 14.70 -2.42
CA LEU A 160 -6.65 15.82 -3.23
C LEU A 160 -5.12 15.88 -3.21
N GLY A 161 -4.49 15.78 -2.05
CA GLY A 161 -3.04 15.84 -1.91
C GLY A 161 -2.34 14.66 -2.59
N PHE A 162 -2.90 13.45 -2.46
CA PHE A 162 -2.37 12.26 -3.11
C PHE A 162 -2.51 12.30 -4.64
N VAL A 163 -3.66 12.74 -5.15
CA VAL A 163 -3.88 12.93 -6.59
C VAL A 163 -2.92 13.98 -7.14
N SER A 164 -2.77 15.12 -6.48
CA SER A 164 -1.79 16.15 -6.86
C SER A 164 -0.35 15.60 -6.88
N SER A 165 0.01 14.80 -5.88
CA SER A 165 1.35 14.20 -5.80
C SER A 165 1.61 13.20 -6.93
N LEU A 166 0.60 12.39 -7.27
CA LEU A 166 0.68 11.46 -8.39
C LEU A 166 0.76 12.20 -9.74
N GLU A 167 -0.04 13.25 -9.95
CA GLU A 167 0.05 14.09 -11.16
C GLU A 167 1.44 14.72 -11.29
N GLU A 168 2.03 15.21 -10.20
CA GLU A 168 3.39 15.75 -10.19
C GLU A 168 4.42 14.68 -10.57
N PHE A 169 4.33 13.50 -9.94
CA PHE A 169 5.22 12.37 -10.21
C PHE A 169 5.16 11.93 -11.67
N LEU A 170 4.00 11.99 -12.30
CA LEU A 170 3.77 11.57 -13.69
C LEU A 170 4.29 12.56 -14.75
N LYS A 171 4.56 13.83 -14.43
CA LYS A 171 4.95 14.87 -15.41
C LYS A 171 6.10 14.48 -16.33
N ASN A 172 7.07 13.71 -15.83
CA ASN A 172 8.26 13.29 -16.57
C ASN A 172 8.25 11.79 -16.91
N LYS A 173 7.06 11.18 -16.97
CA LYS A 173 6.87 9.74 -17.16
C LYS A 173 5.84 9.50 -18.26
N ASN A 174 5.84 8.28 -18.82
CA ASN A 174 4.86 7.84 -19.81
C ASN A 174 3.52 7.41 -19.17
N GLY A 175 3.04 8.16 -18.16
CA GLY A 175 1.86 7.78 -17.40
C GLY A 175 0.86 8.92 -17.18
N LYS A 176 -0.42 8.57 -17.05
CA LYS A 176 -1.53 9.51 -16.81
C LYS A 176 -2.55 8.91 -15.85
N ILE A 177 -3.25 9.75 -15.10
CA ILE A 177 -4.44 9.31 -14.36
C ILE A 177 -5.62 9.24 -15.34
N ALA A 178 -6.27 8.09 -15.44
CA ALA A 178 -7.42 7.86 -16.31
C ALA A 178 -8.76 8.05 -15.58
N SER A 179 -8.82 7.69 -14.29
CA SER A 179 -10.01 7.92 -13.47
C SER A 179 -9.67 8.04 -11.99
N VAL A 180 -10.55 8.70 -11.24
CA VAL A 180 -10.53 8.81 -9.78
C VAL A 180 -11.88 8.34 -9.24
N THR A 181 -11.88 7.37 -8.32
CA THR A 181 -13.12 6.78 -7.77
C THR A 181 -12.97 6.51 -6.27
N GLY A 182 -13.95 6.87 -5.46
CA GLY A 182 -13.97 6.55 -4.02
C GLY A 182 -13.91 5.05 -3.74
N ARG A 183 -13.15 4.64 -2.73
CA ARG A 183 -13.03 3.23 -2.32
C ARG A 183 -14.37 2.57 -2.00
N TYR A 184 -15.38 3.35 -1.58
CA TYR A 184 -16.74 2.84 -1.38
C TYR A 184 -17.33 2.20 -2.63
N TYR A 185 -16.97 2.69 -3.81
CA TYR A 185 -17.40 2.14 -5.09
C TYR A 185 -16.44 1.08 -5.64
N ALA A 186 -15.13 1.35 -5.56
CA ALA A 186 -14.11 0.52 -6.20
C ALA A 186 -13.65 -0.71 -5.39
N MET A 187 -13.88 -0.73 -4.07
CA MET A 187 -13.36 -1.74 -3.14
C MET A 187 -14.47 -2.32 -2.24
N ASP A 188 -15.67 -2.51 -2.80
CA ASP A 188 -16.76 -3.17 -2.08
C ASP A 188 -16.41 -4.62 -1.74
N ARG A 189 -16.77 -5.05 -0.53
CA ARG A 189 -16.61 -6.43 -0.05
C ARG A 189 -17.91 -7.06 0.46
N ASP A 190 -19.02 -6.33 0.34
CA ASP A 190 -20.35 -6.71 0.84
C ASP A 190 -21.26 -7.23 -0.28
N LYS A 191 -20.70 -7.49 -1.47
CA LYS A 191 -21.41 -7.96 -2.68
C LYS A 191 -22.46 -6.97 -3.17
N ARG A 192 -22.23 -5.67 -2.96
CA ARG A 192 -23.07 -4.57 -3.45
C ARG A 192 -22.63 -4.22 -4.87
N TRP A 193 -23.01 -5.09 -5.81
CA TRP A 193 -22.56 -5.02 -7.21
C TRP A 193 -22.93 -3.73 -7.93
N GLU A 194 -23.97 -3.02 -7.47
CA GLU A 194 -24.33 -1.71 -8.01
C GLU A 194 -23.26 -0.65 -7.73
N ARG A 195 -22.47 -0.80 -6.66
CA ARG A 195 -21.33 0.07 -6.35
C ARG A 195 -20.14 -0.26 -7.27
N VAL A 196 -19.81 -1.55 -7.35
CA VAL A 196 -18.73 -2.07 -8.21
C VAL A 196 -18.99 -1.71 -9.67
N LYS A 197 -20.24 -1.76 -10.12
CA LYS A 197 -20.64 -1.37 -11.48
C LYS A 197 -20.20 0.06 -11.81
N LEU A 198 -20.34 1.02 -10.90
CA LEU A 198 -19.94 2.41 -11.16
C LEU A 198 -18.43 2.54 -11.41
N ALA A 199 -17.60 1.84 -10.62
CA ALA A 199 -16.16 1.81 -10.85
C ALA A 199 -15.83 1.11 -12.18
N TYR A 200 -16.50 0.00 -12.48
CA TYR A 200 -16.34 -0.74 -13.73
C TYR A 200 -16.69 0.11 -14.96
N ASP A 201 -17.83 0.79 -14.95
CA ASP A 201 -18.27 1.62 -16.08
C ASP A 201 -17.30 2.77 -16.33
N ALA A 202 -16.71 3.36 -15.28
CA ALA A 202 -15.70 4.40 -15.43
C ALA A 202 -14.41 3.87 -16.07
N ILE A 203 -13.95 2.68 -15.67
CA ILE A 203 -12.72 2.07 -16.16
C ILE A 203 -12.88 1.56 -17.60
N VAL A 204 -14.01 0.90 -17.91
CA VAL A 204 -14.21 0.19 -19.18
C VAL A 204 -14.98 1.03 -20.20
N ASN A 205 -16.04 1.70 -19.76
CA ASN A 205 -16.93 2.46 -20.66
C ASN A 205 -16.64 3.97 -20.66
N GLY A 206 -15.78 4.45 -19.76
CA GLY A 206 -15.50 5.88 -19.59
C GLY A 206 -16.71 6.68 -19.06
N GLU A 207 -17.61 6.02 -18.33
CA GLU A 207 -18.81 6.64 -17.76
C GLU A 207 -18.55 7.20 -16.35
N GLY A 208 -18.83 8.49 -16.16
CA GLY A 208 -18.60 9.19 -14.90
C GLY A 208 -18.64 10.72 -15.10
N GLU A 209 -18.26 11.48 -14.08
CA GLU A 209 -18.05 12.92 -14.24
C GLU A 209 -16.78 13.15 -15.08
N HIS A 210 -16.94 13.68 -16.29
CA HIS A 210 -15.80 14.03 -17.14
C HIS A 210 -15.07 15.24 -16.57
N SER A 211 -13.74 15.16 -16.52
CA SER A 211 -12.91 16.23 -15.97
C SER A 211 -11.61 16.43 -16.75
N LYS A 212 -11.32 17.69 -17.05
CA LYS A 212 -10.00 18.13 -17.55
C LYS A 212 -9.04 18.49 -16.40
N ASN A 213 -9.54 18.55 -15.15
CA ASN A 213 -8.79 18.94 -13.97
C ASN A 213 -9.31 18.15 -12.75
N LEU A 214 -8.64 17.02 -12.47
CA LEU A 214 -9.06 16.10 -11.41
C LEU A 214 -9.05 16.77 -10.03
N GLN A 215 -8.06 17.62 -9.77
CA GLN A 215 -7.96 18.36 -8.50
C GLN A 215 -9.18 19.26 -8.26
N GLU A 216 -9.66 19.93 -9.30
CA GLU A 216 -10.85 20.79 -9.21
C GLU A 216 -12.13 19.97 -9.00
N SER A 217 -12.28 18.83 -9.68
CA SER A 217 -13.41 17.92 -9.48
C SER A 217 -13.45 17.32 -8.08
N ILE A 218 -12.29 17.00 -7.49
CA ILE A 218 -12.19 16.55 -6.10
C ILE A 218 -12.58 17.67 -5.13
N LYS A 219 -12.07 18.90 -5.33
CA LYS A 219 -12.47 20.06 -4.52
C LYS A 219 -13.98 20.30 -4.57
N LYS A 220 -14.58 20.24 -5.76
CA LYS A 220 -16.03 20.33 -5.95
C LYS A 220 -16.78 19.22 -5.20
N SER A 221 -16.24 18.01 -5.12
CA SER A 221 -16.81 16.94 -4.31
C SER A 221 -16.81 17.31 -2.82
N TYR A 222 -15.69 17.85 -2.32
CA TYR A 222 -15.58 18.30 -0.94
C TYR A 222 -16.54 19.45 -0.60
N ASP A 223 -16.73 20.39 -1.51
CA ASP A 223 -17.68 21.51 -1.36
C ASP A 223 -19.13 21.01 -1.29
N ASN A 224 -19.41 19.87 -1.92
CA ASN A 224 -20.70 19.17 -1.84
C ASN A 224 -20.78 18.20 -0.64
N ASN A 225 -19.86 18.29 0.32
CA ASN A 225 -19.75 17.41 1.50
C ASN A 225 -19.57 15.92 1.18
N VAL A 226 -19.02 15.61 0.01
CA VAL A 226 -18.60 14.24 -0.37
C VAL A 226 -17.11 14.11 -0.08
N THR A 227 -16.75 13.28 0.90
CA THR A 227 -15.36 12.97 1.25
C THR A 227 -14.76 11.91 0.34
N ASP A 228 -13.45 11.70 0.43
CA ASP A 228 -12.66 10.80 -0.43
C ASP A 228 -13.25 9.40 -0.59
N GLU A 229 -13.74 8.81 0.50
CA GLU A 229 -14.31 7.46 0.49
C GLU A 229 -15.50 7.35 -0.48
N PHE A 230 -16.26 8.43 -0.67
CA PHE A 230 -17.54 8.46 -1.38
C PHE A 230 -17.51 9.26 -2.70
N ILE A 231 -16.33 9.64 -3.20
CA ILE A 231 -16.20 10.30 -4.49
C ILE A 231 -16.78 9.38 -5.59
N LYS A 232 -17.78 9.86 -6.33
CA LYS A 232 -18.28 9.14 -7.51
C LYS A 232 -17.21 9.13 -8.60
N PRO A 233 -17.25 8.17 -9.55
CA PRO A 233 -16.22 8.09 -10.57
C PRO A 233 -16.07 9.39 -11.37
N ILE A 234 -14.86 9.92 -11.38
CA ILE A 234 -14.41 11.03 -12.22
C ILE A 234 -13.52 10.44 -13.30
N VAL A 235 -13.82 10.72 -14.56
CA VAL A 235 -13.08 10.23 -15.73
C VAL A 235 -12.25 11.39 -16.29
N ALA A 236 -10.94 11.20 -16.36
CA ALA A 236 -10.06 12.19 -16.98
C ALA A 236 -10.31 12.23 -18.50
N VAL A 237 -10.48 13.41 -19.06
CA VAL A 237 -10.73 13.59 -20.50
C VAL A 237 -9.72 14.52 -21.17
N ASP A 238 -9.55 14.34 -22.48
CA ASP A 238 -8.76 15.22 -23.33
C ASP A 238 -9.50 16.54 -23.66
N GLU A 239 -8.88 17.38 -24.49
CA GLU A 239 -9.47 18.65 -24.90
C GLU A 239 -10.80 18.52 -25.66
N ASN A 240 -11.02 17.36 -26.30
CA ASN A 240 -12.23 17.04 -27.06
C ASN A 240 -13.27 16.31 -26.19
N ASN A 241 -13.10 16.29 -24.88
CA ASN A 241 -13.98 15.64 -23.92
C ASN A 241 -14.09 14.11 -24.14
N LYS A 242 -13.01 13.48 -24.62
CA LYS A 242 -12.89 12.02 -24.74
C LYS A 242 -12.08 11.47 -23.57
N PRO A 243 -12.47 10.32 -22.97
CA PRO A 243 -11.67 9.68 -21.93
C PRO A 243 -10.21 9.49 -22.34
N VAL A 244 -9.29 9.84 -21.44
CA VAL A 244 -7.84 9.69 -21.67
C VAL A 244 -7.47 8.23 -21.95
N ALA A 245 -8.13 7.30 -21.24
CA ALA A 245 -8.05 5.88 -21.50
C ALA A 245 -9.32 5.18 -21.02
N THR A 246 -9.66 4.10 -21.72
CA THR A 246 -10.60 3.06 -21.24
C THR A 246 -9.91 1.72 -21.42
N LEU A 247 -10.19 0.78 -20.52
CA LEU A 247 -9.64 -0.57 -20.59
C LEU A 247 -10.24 -1.32 -21.80
N LYS A 248 -9.40 -1.91 -22.64
CA LYS A 248 -9.80 -2.62 -23.86
C LYS A 248 -9.24 -4.04 -23.91
N ASP A 249 -9.77 -4.82 -24.85
CA ASP A 249 -9.32 -6.19 -25.10
C ASP A 249 -7.81 -6.24 -25.35
N GLY A 250 -7.14 -7.07 -24.55
CA GLY A 250 -5.71 -7.33 -24.64
C GLY A 250 -4.83 -6.29 -23.96
N ASP A 251 -5.40 -5.27 -23.30
CA ASP A 251 -4.66 -4.39 -22.39
C ASP A 251 -4.19 -5.18 -21.16
N VAL A 252 -3.19 -4.64 -20.46
CA VAL A 252 -2.58 -5.25 -19.25
C VAL A 252 -3.03 -4.52 -18.00
#